data_AF-A0A0N0MUU9-F1
#
_entry.id   AF-A0A0N0MUU9-F1
#
_cell.length_a   1.000
_cell.length_b   1.000
_cell.length_c   1.000
_cell.angle_alpha   90.00
_cell.angle_beta   90.00
_cell.angle_gamma   90.00
#
_symmetry.space_group_name_H-M   'P 1'
#
loop_
_entity.id
_entity.type
_entity.pdbx_description
1 polymer ?
#
loop_
_entity_poly.entity_id
_entity_poly.type
_entity_poly.pdbx_seq_one_letter_code
_entity_poly.pdbx_strand_id
1 'polypeptide(L)'
;MTAPEIDYSAVFAVLPSPCLMLGTDLVIAAANPALCEVTGRSRGELVGQYLFDVFPDNPADPEADGMETLKASLHRVLSSGQTDHMALQRYDIPVAGNPEVFKERWWTAINVPVLGPDGKVAWILHRSEDMTDVVRARRTAQLPSVSPGREAAMEAELYARARQLQRLNEELRQAHARERRIAVALQETMLHTPDLGRHPDVAVRYLPATGSLNVCGDWYDAVDLPAGRFAVAVGDVVGHGLMAATVMGRLRSALSAATRTVHGPAQALEVLGLYARSVEGALAATAVQVLVDCHSHLLIYSSAGHPPPVLLHPNGTCELLDQATDPPLGGRPEHVPRPQATTTYTPGDTLILYTDGLIERRGEDIYTGLTRLTDTLATCTGFGAEHLADALLAGLDLTSGASDDIAMVVVRLDAMTRPP
;
A
#
# COMPACT_ATOMS: atom_id res chain seq x y z
N MET A 1 10.10 -45.63 -14.79
CA MET A 1 8.68 -45.80 -14.44
C MET A 1 8.12 -44.42 -14.19
N THR A 2 7.36 -43.88 -15.15
CA THR A 2 6.63 -42.62 -14.97
C THR A 2 5.54 -42.86 -13.93
N ALA A 3 5.48 -42.00 -12.90
CA ALA A 3 4.41 -42.05 -11.92
C ALA A 3 3.06 -41.89 -12.64
N PRO A 4 2.01 -42.62 -12.23
CA PRO A 4 0.68 -42.45 -12.83
C PRO A 4 0.20 -41.01 -12.61
N GLU A 5 -0.19 -40.36 -13.70
CA GLU A 5 -0.74 -39.01 -13.69
C GLU A 5 -2.13 -39.03 -13.05
N ILE A 6 -2.40 -38.11 -12.13
CA ILE A 6 -3.67 -38.07 -11.39
C ILE A 6 -4.73 -37.43 -12.28
N ASP A 7 -5.83 -38.14 -12.52
CA ASP A 7 -7.02 -37.58 -13.16
C ASP A 7 -7.80 -36.72 -12.16
N TYR A 8 -7.49 -35.43 -12.12
CA TYR A 8 -8.16 -34.46 -11.24
C TYR A 8 -9.65 -34.29 -11.54
N SER A 9 -10.11 -34.60 -12.77
CA SER A 9 -11.54 -34.59 -13.10
C SER A 9 -12.25 -35.76 -12.40
N ALA A 10 -11.65 -36.95 -12.39
CA ALA A 10 -12.17 -38.08 -11.64
C ALA A 10 -12.15 -37.83 -10.13
N VAL A 11 -11.10 -37.19 -9.60
CA VAL A 11 -11.02 -36.78 -8.18
C VAL A 11 -12.14 -35.81 -7.83
N PHE A 12 -12.35 -34.75 -8.62
CA PHE A 12 -13.40 -33.76 -8.39
C PHE A 12 -14.80 -34.39 -8.39
N ALA A 13 -15.04 -35.37 -9.27
CA ALA A 13 -16.32 -36.08 -9.37
C ALA A 13 -16.65 -36.96 -8.16
N VAL A 14 -15.64 -37.42 -7.40
CA VAL A 14 -15.85 -38.27 -6.20
C VAL A 14 -15.74 -37.49 -4.88
N LEU A 15 -15.51 -36.18 -4.93
CA LEU A 15 -15.47 -35.36 -3.72
C LEU A 15 -16.84 -35.40 -3.02
N PRO A 16 -16.88 -35.71 -1.71
CA PRO A 16 -18.13 -35.83 -0.97
C PRO A 16 -18.76 -34.47 -0.64
N SER A 17 -17.98 -33.38 -0.73
CA SER A 17 -18.49 -32.02 -0.52
C SER A 17 -19.10 -31.45 -1.80
N PRO A 18 -20.26 -30.77 -1.73
CA PRO A 18 -20.81 -29.99 -2.84
C PRO A 18 -19.81 -28.94 -3.35
N CYS A 19 -19.44 -29.03 -4.63
CA CYS A 19 -18.46 -28.13 -5.24
C CYS A 19 -18.88 -27.64 -6.63
N LEU A 20 -18.58 -26.37 -6.90
CA LEU A 20 -18.62 -25.72 -8.20
C LEU A 20 -17.23 -25.23 -8.60
N MET A 21 -16.92 -25.35 -9.88
CA MET A 21 -15.84 -24.59 -10.52
C MET A 21 -16.46 -23.43 -11.28
N LEU A 22 -16.02 -22.21 -10.98
CA LEU A 22 -16.52 -20.98 -11.57
C LEU A 22 -15.41 -20.30 -12.37
N GLY A 23 -15.76 -19.78 -13.55
CA GLY A 23 -14.92 -18.83 -14.29
C GLY A 23 -14.82 -17.48 -13.58
N THR A 24 -13.94 -16.62 -14.07
CA THR A 24 -13.80 -15.24 -13.56
C THR A 24 -15.01 -14.34 -13.88
N ASP A 25 -15.82 -14.77 -14.85
CA ASP A 25 -17.14 -14.23 -15.20
C ASP A 25 -18.29 -14.83 -14.35
N LEU A 26 -17.97 -15.70 -13.39
CA LEU A 26 -18.89 -16.44 -12.54
C LEU A 26 -19.82 -17.39 -13.31
N VAL A 27 -19.44 -17.80 -14.52
CA VAL A 27 -20.09 -18.89 -15.26
C VAL A 27 -19.63 -20.23 -14.70
N ILE A 28 -20.58 -21.16 -14.52
CA ILE A 28 -20.29 -22.49 -13.97
C ILE A 28 -19.57 -23.34 -15.02
N ALA A 29 -18.30 -23.64 -14.76
CA ALA A 29 -17.48 -24.50 -15.61
C ALA A 29 -17.64 -26.00 -15.29
N ALA A 30 -17.81 -26.32 -14.01
CA ALA A 30 -18.08 -27.69 -13.57
C ALA A 30 -18.89 -27.72 -12.28
N ALA A 31 -19.71 -28.76 -12.13
CA ALA A 31 -20.46 -29.08 -10.93
C ALA A 31 -20.25 -30.55 -10.60
N ASN A 32 -19.92 -30.87 -9.35
CA ASN A 32 -19.74 -32.26 -8.94
C ASN A 32 -21.08 -32.93 -8.58
N PRO A 33 -21.14 -34.27 -8.52
CA PRO A 33 -22.35 -35.00 -8.18
C PRO A 33 -22.95 -34.61 -6.82
N ALA A 34 -22.12 -34.37 -5.80
CA ALA A 34 -22.57 -33.97 -4.47
C ALA A 34 -23.38 -32.66 -4.50
N LEU A 35 -22.96 -31.67 -5.30
CA LEU A 35 -23.73 -30.44 -5.49
C LEU A 35 -25.05 -30.68 -6.23
N CYS A 36 -25.01 -31.50 -7.27
CA CYS A 36 -26.22 -31.85 -8.03
C CYS A 36 -27.28 -32.49 -7.13
N GLU A 37 -26.86 -33.36 -6.22
CA GLU A 37 -27.75 -34.03 -5.25
C GLU A 37 -28.42 -33.04 -4.29
N VAL A 38 -27.64 -32.16 -3.65
CA VAL A 38 -28.18 -31.24 -2.63
C VAL A 38 -29.06 -30.15 -3.26
N THR A 39 -28.72 -29.69 -4.47
CA THR A 39 -29.50 -28.68 -5.22
C THR A 39 -30.65 -29.27 -6.02
N GLY A 40 -30.65 -30.58 -6.27
CA GLY A 40 -31.62 -31.26 -7.12
C GLY A 40 -31.51 -30.93 -8.61
N ARG A 41 -30.44 -30.24 -9.04
CA ARG A 41 -30.19 -29.88 -10.44
C ARG A 41 -29.19 -30.81 -11.08
N SER A 42 -29.38 -31.11 -12.36
CA SER A 42 -28.44 -31.90 -13.14
C SER A 42 -27.26 -31.06 -13.59
N ARG A 43 -26.10 -31.69 -13.80
CA ARG A 43 -24.90 -31.02 -14.34
C ARG A 43 -25.18 -30.29 -15.66
N GLY A 44 -26.03 -30.84 -16.53
CA GLY A 44 -26.38 -30.24 -17.82
C GLY A 44 -27.19 -28.95 -17.70
N GLU A 45 -27.91 -28.75 -16.60
CA GLU A 45 -28.63 -27.51 -16.31
C GLU A 45 -27.74 -26.44 -15.67
N LEU A 46 -26.61 -26.84 -15.07
CA LEU A 46 -25.70 -25.96 -14.35
C LEU A 46 -24.56 -25.44 -15.23
N VAL A 47 -23.89 -26.34 -15.95
CA VAL A 47 -22.65 -26.00 -16.68
C VAL A 47 -22.95 -25.05 -17.85
N GLY A 48 -22.16 -23.99 -17.96
CA GLY A 48 -22.31 -22.94 -18.97
C GLY A 48 -23.31 -21.85 -18.61
N GLN A 49 -23.97 -21.93 -17.46
CA GLN A 49 -24.89 -20.91 -16.98
C GLN A 49 -24.20 -19.95 -15.99
N TYR A 50 -24.67 -18.72 -15.94
CA TYR A 50 -24.27 -17.76 -14.91
C TYR A 50 -24.82 -18.20 -13.54
N LEU A 51 -23.97 -18.20 -12.50
CA LEU A 51 -24.31 -18.75 -11.19
C LEU A 51 -25.65 -18.24 -10.63
N PHE A 52 -25.88 -16.93 -10.72
CA PHE A 52 -27.04 -16.28 -10.11
C PHE A 52 -28.31 -16.32 -10.97
N ASP A 53 -28.20 -16.72 -12.25
CA ASP A 53 -29.38 -17.02 -13.07
C ASP A 53 -29.97 -18.38 -12.70
N VAL A 54 -29.10 -19.32 -12.32
CA VAL A 54 -29.49 -20.66 -11.87
C VAL A 54 -29.96 -20.65 -10.42
N PHE A 55 -29.30 -19.86 -9.57
CA PHE A 55 -29.61 -19.71 -8.16
C PHE A 55 -29.91 -18.23 -7.86
N PRO A 56 -31.07 -17.68 -8.28
CA PRO A 56 -31.47 -16.34 -7.89
C PRO A 56 -31.89 -16.30 -6.41
N ASP A 57 -31.95 -15.10 -5.81
CA ASP A 57 -32.63 -14.92 -4.53
C ASP A 57 -34.13 -15.21 -4.64
N ASN A 58 -34.73 -15.60 -3.51
CA ASN A 58 -36.16 -15.87 -3.43
C ASN A 58 -36.97 -14.57 -3.58
N PRO A 59 -37.71 -14.37 -4.68
CA PRO A 59 -38.42 -13.12 -4.93
C PRO A 59 -39.59 -12.90 -3.96
N ALA A 60 -40.04 -13.94 -3.27
CA ALA A 60 -41.07 -13.86 -2.24
C ALA A 60 -40.54 -13.39 -0.87
N ASP A 61 -39.22 -13.23 -0.72
CA ASP A 61 -38.55 -12.80 0.51
C ASP A 61 -37.81 -11.47 0.27
N PRO A 62 -38.42 -10.32 0.61
CA PRO A 62 -37.84 -9.00 0.36
C PRO A 62 -36.52 -8.73 1.09
N GLU A 63 -36.21 -9.52 2.11
CA GLU A 63 -34.99 -9.43 2.93
C GLU A 63 -33.92 -10.46 2.49
N ALA A 64 -34.13 -11.17 1.38
CA ALA A 64 -33.14 -12.11 0.87
C ALA A 64 -31.88 -11.37 0.41
N ASP A 65 -30.74 -11.71 1.02
CA ASP A 65 -29.42 -11.11 0.74
C ASP A 65 -28.36 -12.16 0.38
N GLY A 66 -28.77 -13.42 0.21
CA GLY A 66 -27.87 -14.56 0.00
C GLY A 66 -27.06 -14.46 -1.29
N MET A 67 -27.70 -14.03 -2.37
CA MET A 67 -27.04 -13.77 -3.65
C MET A 67 -26.02 -12.63 -3.55
N GLU A 68 -26.40 -11.49 -2.97
CA GLU A 68 -25.50 -10.33 -2.82
C GLU A 68 -24.28 -10.67 -1.98
N THR A 69 -24.50 -11.38 -0.87
CA THR A 69 -23.45 -11.81 0.06
C THR A 69 -22.47 -12.79 -0.61
N LEU A 70 -22.97 -13.76 -1.38
CA LEU A 70 -22.14 -14.69 -2.16
C LEU A 70 -21.39 -13.98 -3.27
N LYS A 71 -22.04 -13.07 -4.00
CA LYS A 71 -21.42 -12.28 -5.06
C LYS A 71 -20.28 -11.43 -4.54
N ALA A 72 -20.47 -10.77 -3.39
CA ALA A 72 -19.41 -10.00 -2.74
C ALA A 72 -18.21 -10.86 -2.34
N SER A 73 -18.45 -12.08 -1.83
CA SER A 73 -17.39 -13.04 -1.51
C SER A 73 -16.59 -13.47 -2.73
N LEU A 74 -17.27 -13.86 -3.81
CA LEU A 74 -16.62 -14.26 -5.06
C LEU A 74 -15.78 -13.12 -5.67
N HIS A 75 -16.29 -11.90 -5.66
CA HIS A 75 -15.52 -10.73 -6.12
C HIS A 75 -14.30 -10.43 -5.24
N ARG A 76 -14.39 -10.60 -3.91
CA ARG A 76 -13.21 -10.48 -3.03
C ARG A 76 -12.13 -11.49 -3.38
N VAL A 77 -12.50 -12.73 -3.70
CA VAL A 77 -11.54 -13.75 -4.15
C VAL A 77 -10.88 -13.34 -5.46
N LEU A 78 -11.67 -12.88 -6.44
CA LEU A 78 -11.14 -12.40 -7.74
C LEU A 78 -10.16 -11.23 -7.57
N SER A 79 -10.47 -10.27 -6.69
CA SER A 79 -9.64 -9.08 -6.51
C SER A 79 -8.39 -9.32 -5.65
N SER A 80 -8.49 -10.18 -4.64
CA SER A 80 -7.41 -10.40 -3.67
C SER A 80 -6.51 -11.59 -3.99
N GLY A 81 -7.00 -12.57 -4.77
CA GLY A 81 -6.32 -13.85 -4.96
C GLY A 81 -6.21 -14.68 -3.67
N GLN A 82 -7.00 -14.37 -2.63
CA GLN A 82 -7.04 -15.08 -1.35
C GLN A 82 -8.35 -15.84 -1.15
N THR A 83 -8.32 -16.92 -0.36
CA THR A 83 -9.50 -17.69 0.02
C THR A 83 -10.44 -16.86 0.90
N ASP A 84 -11.74 -16.83 0.58
CA ASP A 84 -12.78 -16.17 1.36
C ASP A 84 -13.73 -17.20 1.98
N HIS A 85 -14.00 -17.07 3.27
CA HIS A 85 -14.87 -17.96 4.04
C HIS A 85 -16.21 -17.27 4.32
N MET A 86 -17.29 -17.91 3.92
CA MET A 86 -18.64 -17.43 4.17
C MET A 86 -19.25 -18.11 5.38
N ALA A 87 -19.81 -17.30 6.26
CA ALA A 87 -20.61 -17.78 7.37
C ALA A 87 -21.91 -18.43 6.87
N LEU A 88 -22.57 -19.14 7.78
CA LEU A 88 -23.92 -19.62 7.59
C LEU A 88 -24.83 -18.47 7.09
N GLN A 89 -25.58 -18.66 6.03
CA GLN A 89 -26.57 -17.69 5.54
C GLN A 89 -27.83 -18.43 5.08
N ARG A 90 -28.99 -17.78 5.17
CA ARG A 90 -30.18 -18.28 4.49
C ARG A 90 -30.01 -17.95 3.01
N TYR A 91 -30.10 -18.96 2.17
CA TYR A 91 -30.12 -18.75 0.73
C TYR A 91 -30.95 -19.87 0.13
N ASP A 92 -32.22 -19.53 -0.11
CA ASP A 92 -33.20 -20.49 -0.56
C ASP A 92 -32.89 -20.93 -1.98
N ILE A 93 -33.11 -22.20 -2.28
CA ILE A 93 -32.83 -22.75 -3.61
C ILE A 93 -34.14 -23.06 -4.33
N PRO A 94 -34.28 -22.69 -5.63
CA PRO A 94 -35.44 -23.07 -6.44
C PRO A 94 -35.63 -24.60 -6.48
N VAL A 95 -36.87 -25.06 -6.42
CA VAL A 95 -37.20 -26.48 -6.50
C VAL A 95 -37.02 -26.95 -7.94
N ALA A 96 -36.35 -28.09 -8.11
CA ALA A 96 -36.15 -28.72 -9.41
C ALA A 96 -37.49 -28.97 -10.11
N GLY A 97 -37.60 -28.54 -11.37
CA GLY A 97 -38.82 -28.62 -12.16
C GLY A 97 -39.91 -27.59 -11.83
N ASN A 98 -39.74 -26.76 -10.80
CA ASN A 98 -40.65 -25.67 -10.47
C ASN A 98 -39.87 -24.43 -9.94
N PRO A 99 -39.28 -23.62 -10.85
CA PRO A 99 -38.40 -22.51 -10.47
C PRO A 99 -39.10 -21.35 -9.75
N GLU A 100 -40.44 -21.30 -9.73
CA GLU A 100 -41.20 -20.30 -8.96
C GLU A 100 -41.33 -20.66 -7.48
N VAL A 101 -41.02 -21.91 -7.11
CA VAL A 101 -41.09 -22.40 -5.72
C VAL A 101 -39.69 -22.53 -5.15
N PHE A 102 -39.46 -21.89 -4.01
CA PHE A 102 -38.17 -21.90 -3.31
C PHE A 102 -38.24 -22.76 -2.06
N LYS A 103 -37.16 -23.49 -1.77
CA LYS A 103 -37.01 -24.26 -0.54
C LYS A 103 -36.05 -23.55 0.41
N GLU A 104 -36.50 -23.33 1.65
CA GLU A 104 -35.66 -22.78 2.70
C GLU A 104 -34.41 -23.64 2.89
N ARG A 105 -33.25 -23.02 2.66
CA ARG A 105 -31.95 -23.65 2.82
C ARG A 105 -30.96 -22.72 3.52
N TRP A 106 -30.05 -23.32 4.25
CA TRP A 106 -29.01 -22.62 4.99
C TRP A 106 -27.64 -23.15 4.61
N TRP A 107 -26.72 -22.27 4.23
CA TRP A 107 -25.45 -22.66 3.61
C TRP A 107 -24.27 -22.02 4.31
N THR A 108 -23.18 -22.78 4.45
CA THR A 108 -21.83 -22.21 4.59
C THR A 108 -21.07 -22.44 3.29
N ALA A 109 -20.09 -21.59 3.00
CA ALA A 109 -19.28 -21.76 1.79
C ALA A 109 -17.83 -21.31 2.00
N ILE A 110 -16.93 -21.88 1.19
CA ILE A 110 -15.54 -21.48 1.08
C ILE A 110 -15.25 -21.27 -0.40
N ASN A 111 -14.77 -20.08 -0.75
CA ASN A 111 -14.41 -19.70 -2.10
C ASN A 111 -12.89 -19.66 -2.21
N VAL A 112 -12.32 -20.61 -2.96
CA VAL A 112 -10.87 -20.80 -3.08
C VAL A 112 -10.41 -20.40 -4.48
N PRO A 113 -9.43 -19.48 -4.61
CA PRO A 113 -8.87 -19.13 -5.92
C PRO A 113 -7.98 -20.25 -6.44
N VAL A 114 -8.15 -20.59 -7.71
CA VAL A 114 -7.23 -21.44 -8.46
C VAL A 114 -6.40 -20.54 -9.36
N LEU A 115 -5.10 -20.42 -9.06
CA LEU A 115 -4.21 -19.49 -9.75
C LEU A 115 -3.65 -20.11 -11.03
N GLY A 116 -3.56 -19.30 -12.09
CA GLY A 116 -2.86 -19.63 -13.31
C GLY A 116 -1.34 -19.48 -13.18
N PRO A 117 -0.56 -19.86 -14.22
CA PRO A 117 0.90 -19.73 -14.23
C PRO A 117 1.40 -18.29 -14.08
N ASP A 118 0.55 -17.31 -14.37
CA ASP A 118 0.81 -15.86 -14.25
C ASP A 118 0.50 -15.31 -12.85
N GLY A 119 0.11 -16.17 -11.90
CA GLY A 119 -0.26 -15.79 -10.54
C GLY A 119 -1.65 -15.15 -10.42
N LYS A 120 -2.42 -15.04 -11.52
CA LYS A 120 -3.78 -14.48 -11.50
C LYS A 120 -4.81 -15.58 -11.25
N VAL A 121 -5.97 -15.19 -10.71
CA VAL A 121 -7.09 -16.13 -10.52
C VAL A 121 -7.61 -16.58 -11.88
N ALA A 122 -7.47 -17.86 -12.19
CA ALA A 122 -7.99 -18.49 -13.41
C ALA A 122 -9.39 -19.08 -13.19
N TRP A 123 -9.63 -19.64 -11.99
CA TRP A 123 -10.92 -20.21 -11.59
C TRP A 123 -11.18 -19.98 -10.10
N ILE A 124 -12.43 -20.16 -9.68
CA ILE A 124 -12.80 -20.26 -8.27
C ILE A 124 -13.40 -21.64 -8.00
N LEU A 125 -12.88 -22.33 -7.00
CA LEU A 125 -13.53 -23.50 -6.40
C LEU A 125 -14.47 -23.00 -5.29
N HIS A 126 -15.77 -23.08 -5.54
CA HIS A 126 -16.81 -22.80 -4.56
C HIS A 126 -17.24 -24.11 -3.91
N ARG A 127 -16.82 -24.33 -2.65
CA ARG A 127 -17.28 -25.45 -1.82
C ARG A 127 -18.42 -24.96 -0.93
N SER A 128 -19.57 -25.62 -0.97
CA SER A 128 -20.71 -25.30 -0.11
C SER A 128 -21.08 -26.48 0.78
N GLU A 129 -21.72 -26.18 1.90
CA GLU A 129 -22.20 -27.16 2.87
C GLU A 129 -23.60 -26.78 3.34
N ASP A 130 -24.55 -27.71 3.20
CA ASP A 130 -25.94 -27.50 3.58
C ASP A 130 -26.12 -27.78 5.07
N MET A 131 -26.43 -26.71 5.81
CA MET A 131 -26.59 -26.68 7.25
C MET A 131 -28.08 -26.62 7.67
N THR A 132 -29.01 -26.83 6.74
CA THR A 132 -30.45 -26.67 6.96
C THR A 132 -30.95 -27.53 8.12
N ASP A 133 -30.53 -28.79 8.21
CA ASP A 133 -30.98 -29.71 9.25
C ASP A 133 -30.45 -29.31 10.64
N VAL A 134 -29.24 -28.78 10.71
CA VAL A 134 -28.65 -28.24 11.96
C VAL A 134 -29.41 -27.01 12.44
N VAL A 135 -29.76 -26.09 11.53
CA VAL A 135 -30.55 -24.90 11.84
C VAL A 135 -31.96 -25.27 12.31
N ARG A 136 -32.60 -26.23 11.62
CA ARG A 136 -33.93 -26.74 12.00
C ARG A 136 -33.90 -27.43 13.35
N ALA A 137 -32.93 -28.31 13.60
CA ALA A 137 -32.77 -28.98 14.88
C ALA A 137 -32.62 -27.98 16.04
N ARG A 138 -31.87 -26.88 15.84
CA ARG A 138 -31.72 -25.81 16.83
C ARG A 138 -33.00 -25.01 17.08
N ARG A 139 -33.79 -24.71 16.04
CA ARG A 139 -35.12 -24.08 16.18
C ARG A 139 -36.06 -24.99 16.98
N THR A 140 -36.01 -26.30 16.75
CA THR A 140 -36.82 -27.28 17.49
C THR A 140 -36.33 -27.48 18.93
N ALA A 141 -35.01 -27.43 19.18
CA ALA A 141 -34.43 -27.54 20.52
C ALA A 141 -34.66 -26.31 21.43
N GLN A 142 -35.18 -25.21 20.89
CA GLN A 142 -35.69 -24.07 21.68
C GLN A 142 -37.11 -24.31 22.22
N LEU A 143 -37.80 -25.39 21.81
CA LEU A 143 -39.02 -25.88 22.45
C LEU A 143 -38.63 -26.80 23.64
N PRO A 144 -39.31 -26.71 24.80
CA PRO A 144 -38.93 -27.42 26.01
C PRO A 144 -39.34 -28.90 25.95
N SER A 145 -38.72 -29.69 25.09
CA SER A 145 -38.71 -31.15 25.18
C SER A 145 -37.76 -31.74 24.14
N VAL A 146 -36.55 -32.13 24.58
CA VAL A 146 -35.66 -33.20 24.11
C VAL A 146 -34.23 -32.75 24.44
N SER A 147 -33.56 -33.45 25.34
CA SER A 147 -32.15 -33.19 25.66
C SER A 147 -31.31 -33.39 24.40
N PRO A 148 -30.62 -32.35 23.88
CA PRO A 148 -29.75 -32.52 22.73
C PRO A 148 -28.61 -33.48 23.09
N GLY A 149 -28.21 -34.33 22.14
CA GLY A 149 -26.94 -35.06 22.24
C GLY A 149 -25.80 -34.06 22.44
N ARG A 150 -24.82 -34.43 23.28
CA ARG A 150 -23.67 -33.58 23.67
C ARG A 150 -22.87 -33.06 22.47
N GLU A 151 -22.91 -33.77 21.35
CA GLU A 151 -22.27 -33.42 20.07
C GLU A 151 -22.98 -32.25 19.36
N ALA A 152 -24.30 -32.29 19.19
CA ALA A 152 -25.05 -31.22 18.52
C ALA A 152 -25.00 -29.88 19.30
N ALA A 153 -24.94 -29.95 20.63
CA ALA A 153 -24.75 -28.76 21.48
C ALA A 153 -23.33 -28.18 21.34
N MET A 154 -22.31 -29.03 21.23
CA MET A 154 -20.92 -28.63 21.02
C MET A 154 -20.72 -28.00 19.63
N GLU A 155 -21.30 -28.59 18.58
CA GLU A 155 -21.27 -28.03 17.23
C GLU A 155 -21.93 -26.65 17.18
N ALA A 156 -23.12 -26.49 17.78
CA ALA A 156 -23.82 -25.20 17.82
C ALA A 156 -23.02 -24.09 18.53
N GLU A 157 -22.26 -24.43 19.57
CA GLU A 157 -21.35 -23.53 20.28
C GLU A 157 -20.13 -23.17 19.42
N LEU A 158 -19.51 -24.16 18.76
CA LEU A 158 -18.40 -23.94 17.82
C LEU A 158 -18.80 -23.00 16.68
N TYR A 159 -20.01 -23.13 16.13
CA TYR A 159 -20.53 -22.24 15.09
C TYR A 159 -20.81 -20.83 15.59
N ALA A 160 -21.37 -20.68 16.80
CA ALA A 160 -21.60 -19.36 17.39
C ALA A 160 -20.26 -18.62 17.59
N ARG A 161 -19.24 -19.33 18.06
CA ARG A 161 -17.87 -18.80 18.18
C ARG A 161 -17.24 -18.44 16.85
N ALA A 162 -17.40 -19.28 15.82
CA ALA A 162 -16.88 -19.00 14.48
C ALA A 162 -17.47 -17.71 13.89
N ARG A 163 -18.79 -17.50 14.00
CA ARG A 163 -19.44 -16.26 13.57
C ARG A 163 -18.97 -15.05 14.37
N GLN A 164 -18.81 -15.18 15.68
CA GLN A 164 -18.32 -14.09 16.52
C GLN A 164 -16.89 -13.71 16.16
N LEU A 165 -16.00 -14.69 15.95
CA LEU A 165 -14.63 -14.45 15.50
C LEU A 165 -14.58 -13.78 14.13
N GLN A 166 -15.45 -14.19 13.19
CA GLN A 166 -15.51 -13.57 11.87
C GLN A 166 -15.96 -12.10 11.95
N ARG A 167 -16.98 -11.79 12.74
CA ARG A 167 -17.43 -10.40 12.97
C ARG A 167 -16.35 -9.55 13.61
N LEU A 168 -15.71 -10.03 14.67
CA LEU A 168 -14.62 -9.33 15.34
C LEU A 168 -13.43 -9.10 14.38
N ASN A 169 -13.10 -10.09 13.55
CA ASN A 169 -12.04 -9.94 12.55
C ASN A 169 -12.40 -8.89 11.48
N GLU A 170 -13.67 -8.84 11.04
CA GLU A 170 -14.11 -7.84 10.08
C GLU A 170 -14.14 -6.43 10.67
N GLU A 171 -14.66 -6.29 11.89
CA GLU A 171 -14.61 -5.03 12.64
C GLU A 171 -13.17 -4.55 12.83
N LEU A 172 -12.25 -5.45 13.18
CA LEU A 172 -10.82 -5.16 13.32
C LEU A 172 -10.21 -4.70 11.98
N ARG A 173 -10.53 -5.39 10.87
CA ARG A 173 -10.06 -4.98 9.54
C ARG A 173 -10.57 -3.60 9.16
N GLN A 174 -11.85 -3.31 9.39
CA GLN A 174 -12.44 -2.01 9.10
C GLN A 174 -11.85 -0.90 9.97
N ALA A 175 -11.61 -1.18 11.26
CA ALA A 175 -10.95 -0.27 12.17
C ALA A 175 -9.53 0.07 11.69
N HIS A 176 -8.72 -0.94 11.37
CA HIS A 176 -7.36 -0.74 10.82
C HIS A 176 -7.37 0.02 9.48
N ALA A 177 -8.31 -0.30 8.58
CA ALA A 177 -8.43 0.41 7.31
C ALA A 177 -8.84 1.88 7.49
N ARG A 178 -9.65 2.19 8.51
CA ARG A 178 -10.00 3.56 8.86
C ARG A 178 -8.81 4.30 9.47
N GLU A 179 -8.09 3.67 10.41
CA GLU A 179 -6.90 4.24 11.02
C GLU A 179 -5.82 4.56 9.98
N ARG A 180 -5.55 3.62 9.06
CA ARG A 180 -4.62 3.82 7.93
C ARG A 180 -5.03 5.02 7.07
N ARG A 181 -6.31 5.14 6.69
CA ARG A 181 -6.80 6.27 5.89
C ARG A 181 -6.61 7.62 6.61
N ILE A 182 -6.88 7.67 7.91
CA ILE A 182 -6.68 8.89 8.71
C ILE A 182 -5.20 9.26 8.76
N ALA A 183 -4.33 8.28 8.97
CA ALA A 183 -2.90 8.49 9.08
C ALA A 183 -2.29 9.01 7.75
N VAL A 184 -2.66 8.43 6.61
CA VAL A 184 -2.25 8.89 5.27
C VAL A 184 -2.74 10.32 5.00
N ALA A 185 -4.03 10.61 5.24
CA ALA A 185 -4.58 11.95 4.99
C ALA A 185 -3.91 13.04 5.85
N LEU A 186 -3.57 12.71 7.10
CA LEU A 186 -2.85 13.61 8.00
C LEU A 186 -1.42 13.87 7.48
N GLN A 187 -0.73 12.84 7.01
CA GLN A 187 0.62 12.97 6.45
C GLN A 187 0.62 13.76 5.13
N GLU A 188 -0.32 13.50 4.22
CA GLU A 188 -0.48 14.29 2.99
C GLU A 188 -0.66 15.78 3.30
N THR A 189 -1.47 16.09 4.32
CA THR A 189 -1.65 17.46 4.81
C THR A 189 -0.35 18.03 5.39
N MET A 190 0.39 17.22 6.15
CA MET A 190 1.69 17.57 6.73
C MET A 190 2.83 17.68 5.71
N LEU A 191 2.69 17.17 4.48
CA LEU A 191 3.66 17.27 3.40
C LEU A 191 3.24 18.28 2.32
N HIS A 192 2.02 18.83 2.41
CA HIS A 192 1.58 19.87 1.50
C HIS A 192 2.53 21.07 1.55
N THR A 193 3.10 21.44 0.40
CA THR A 193 4.02 22.57 0.24
C THR A 193 3.39 23.58 -0.72
N PRO A 194 2.77 24.67 -0.22
CA PRO A 194 2.10 25.65 -1.07
C PRO A 194 3.02 26.28 -2.12
N ASP A 195 4.29 26.47 -1.77
CA ASP A 195 5.27 27.11 -2.63
C ASP A 195 5.61 26.23 -3.84
N LEU A 196 5.61 24.89 -3.74
CA LEU A 196 5.88 23.97 -4.86
C LEU A 196 4.99 24.19 -6.09
N GLY A 197 3.72 24.58 -5.89
CA GLY A 197 2.80 24.83 -7.00
C GLY A 197 3.22 25.98 -7.93
N ARG A 198 4.25 26.76 -7.55
CA ARG A 198 4.83 27.85 -8.33
C ARG A 198 6.07 27.43 -9.12
N HIS A 199 6.54 26.19 -8.98
CA HIS A 199 7.79 25.69 -9.57
C HIS A 199 7.49 24.52 -10.53
N PRO A 200 7.20 24.80 -11.82
CA PRO A 200 6.95 23.74 -12.81
C PRO A 200 8.20 22.87 -13.08
N ASP A 201 9.37 23.40 -12.73
CA ASP A 201 10.67 22.76 -12.90
C ASP A 201 11.06 21.87 -11.71
N VAL A 202 10.15 21.70 -10.74
CA VAL A 202 10.35 20.85 -9.56
C VAL A 202 9.37 19.69 -9.58
N ALA A 203 9.90 18.48 -9.51
CA ALA A 203 9.12 17.26 -9.35
C ALA A 203 9.40 16.60 -7.99
N VAL A 204 8.38 16.01 -7.40
CA VAL A 204 8.50 15.29 -6.13
C VAL A 204 7.95 13.87 -6.30
N ARG A 205 8.65 12.89 -5.72
CA ARG A 205 8.15 11.53 -5.55
C ARG A 205 8.27 11.15 -4.09
N TYR A 206 7.18 10.59 -3.57
CA TYR A 206 7.08 10.17 -2.19
C TYR A 206 6.47 8.77 -2.13
N LEU A 207 7.26 7.77 -1.76
CA LEU A 207 6.86 6.37 -1.75
C LEU A 207 7.06 5.80 -0.34
N PRO A 208 6.00 5.46 0.39
CA PRO A 208 6.14 4.80 1.68
C PRO A 208 6.58 3.33 1.50
N ALA A 209 7.30 2.81 2.48
CA ALA A 209 7.79 1.44 2.53
C ALA A 209 6.64 0.42 2.48
N THR A 210 6.89 -0.70 1.80
CA THR A 210 5.89 -1.75 1.62
C THR A 210 5.58 -2.45 2.95
N GLY A 211 4.31 -2.47 3.36
CA GLY A 211 3.86 -3.19 4.57
C GLY A 211 3.79 -2.35 5.86
N SER A 212 4.12 -1.06 5.83
CA SER A 212 3.89 -0.12 6.92
C SER A 212 2.44 0.41 6.89
N LEU A 213 2.06 1.25 7.86
CA LEU A 213 0.78 2.01 7.87
C LEU A 213 0.65 3.01 6.69
N ASN A 214 1.53 2.95 5.69
CA ASN A 214 1.77 3.97 4.66
C ASN A 214 2.10 5.34 5.25
N VAL A 215 2.71 5.36 6.44
CA VAL A 215 3.11 6.60 7.11
C VAL A 215 4.56 6.53 7.53
N CYS A 216 5.31 7.57 7.20
CA CYS A 216 6.76 7.57 7.26
C CYS A 216 7.38 8.82 7.89
N GLY A 217 8.65 8.65 8.29
CA GLY A 217 9.50 9.68 8.88
C GLY A 217 10.12 10.63 7.85
N ASP A 218 10.17 10.20 6.59
CA ASP A 218 10.67 10.98 5.46
C ASP A 218 9.86 12.24 5.21
N TRP A 219 10.52 13.30 4.78
CA TRP A 219 9.86 14.53 4.35
C TRP A 219 10.68 15.32 3.37
N TYR A 220 9.98 16.23 2.70
CA TYR A 220 10.57 17.24 1.85
C TYR A 220 9.96 18.60 2.17
N ASP A 221 10.67 19.67 1.79
CA ASP A 221 10.11 21.00 1.80
C ASP A 221 10.67 21.84 0.66
N ALA A 222 9.90 22.82 0.21
CA ALA A 222 10.35 23.85 -0.70
C ALA A 222 9.83 25.21 -0.22
N VAL A 223 10.73 26.18 -0.13
CA VAL A 223 10.43 27.49 0.47
C VAL A 223 10.91 28.58 -0.48
N ASP A 224 9.98 29.42 -0.94
CA ASP A 224 10.32 30.62 -1.71
C ASP A 224 10.94 31.68 -0.78
N LEU A 225 11.99 32.34 -1.27
CA LEU A 225 12.74 33.36 -0.55
C LEU A 225 12.85 34.65 -1.38
N PRO A 226 13.07 35.81 -0.75
CA PRO A 226 13.26 37.06 -1.46
C PRO A 226 14.47 37.04 -2.41
N ALA A 227 14.41 37.89 -3.43
CA ALA A 227 15.45 38.10 -4.44
C ALA A 227 15.70 36.88 -5.35
N GLY A 228 14.62 36.20 -5.79
CA GLY A 228 14.73 35.12 -6.77
C GLY A 228 15.43 33.87 -6.25
N ARG A 229 15.37 33.64 -4.94
CA ARG A 229 15.95 32.47 -4.27
C ARG A 229 14.86 31.53 -3.81
N PHE A 230 15.18 30.26 -3.69
CA PHE A 230 14.32 29.29 -3.02
C PHE A 230 15.19 28.22 -2.36
N ALA A 231 14.67 27.58 -1.33
CA ALA A 231 15.33 26.47 -0.67
C ALA A 231 14.53 25.19 -0.92
N VAL A 232 15.23 24.08 -1.13
CA VAL A 232 14.68 22.73 -1.11
C VAL A 232 15.35 21.93 -0.01
N ALA A 233 14.60 21.08 0.65
CA ALA A 233 15.11 20.23 1.71
C ALA A 233 14.48 18.84 1.64
N VAL A 234 15.25 17.85 2.09
CA VAL A 234 14.80 16.49 2.35
C VAL A 234 15.35 16.07 3.70
N GLY A 235 14.59 15.29 4.45
CA GLY A 235 15.05 14.72 5.70
C GLY A 235 14.30 13.45 6.06
N ASP A 236 14.86 12.75 7.05
CA ASP A 236 14.35 11.49 7.54
C ASP A 236 14.41 11.47 9.08
N VAL A 237 13.37 10.91 9.69
CA VAL A 237 13.23 10.73 11.13
C VAL A 237 13.35 9.26 11.44
N VAL A 238 14.27 8.95 12.36
CA VAL A 238 14.48 7.59 12.85
C VAL A 238 13.17 6.93 13.30
N GLY A 239 12.90 5.75 12.73
CA GLY A 239 11.72 4.95 13.02
C GLY A 239 10.62 5.12 11.98
N HIS A 240 9.46 4.52 12.24
CA HIS A 240 8.37 4.47 11.25
C HIS A 240 6.99 4.66 11.89
N GLY A 241 5.97 4.90 11.06
CA GLY A 241 4.58 5.03 11.48
C GLY A 241 4.24 6.40 12.08
N LEU A 242 3.09 6.47 12.76
CA LEU A 242 2.47 7.74 13.15
C LEU A 242 3.32 8.61 14.10
N MET A 243 4.11 7.99 14.97
CA MET A 243 5.01 8.72 15.87
C MET A 243 6.13 9.42 15.10
N ALA A 244 6.78 8.71 14.16
CA ALA A 244 7.80 9.29 13.29
C ALA A 244 7.21 10.43 12.43
N ALA A 245 6.01 10.22 11.86
CA ALA A 245 5.30 11.24 11.09
C ALA A 245 5.01 12.53 11.88
N THR A 246 4.67 12.39 13.17
CA THR A 246 4.40 13.53 14.05
C THR A 246 5.66 14.34 14.32
N VAL A 247 6.80 13.65 14.54
CA VAL A 247 8.11 14.29 14.71
C VAL A 247 8.55 14.94 13.41
N MET A 248 8.40 14.24 12.29
CA MET A 248 8.66 14.73 10.94
C MET A 248 7.92 16.05 10.68
N GLY A 249 6.60 16.11 10.92
CA GLY A 249 5.81 17.32 10.66
C GLY A 249 6.27 18.53 11.49
N ARG A 250 6.75 18.28 12.72
CA ARG A 250 7.36 19.31 13.58
C ARG A 250 8.70 19.79 13.03
N LEU A 251 9.58 18.87 12.64
CA LEU A 251 10.90 19.20 12.08
C LEU A 251 10.78 19.95 10.76
N ARG A 252 9.93 19.45 9.84
CA ARG A 252 9.61 20.12 8.58
C ARG A 252 9.14 21.56 8.81
N SER A 253 8.16 21.74 9.69
CA SER A 253 7.61 23.08 10.00
C SER A 253 8.67 24.01 10.61
N ALA A 254 9.48 23.49 11.53
CA ALA A 254 10.56 24.24 12.17
C ALA A 254 11.63 24.67 11.17
N LEU A 255 12.05 23.78 10.26
CA LEU A 255 13.00 24.14 9.21
C LEU A 255 12.41 25.16 8.25
N SER A 256 11.16 24.98 7.83
CA SER A 256 10.46 25.91 6.95
C SER A 256 10.44 27.33 7.54
N ALA A 257 10.18 27.45 8.85
CA ALA A 257 10.21 28.73 9.56
C ALA A 257 11.64 29.31 9.70
N ALA A 258 12.61 28.47 10.07
CA ALA A 258 14.01 28.87 10.21
C ALA A 258 14.59 29.41 8.89
N THR A 259 14.28 28.74 7.78
CA THR A 259 14.72 29.09 6.42
C THR A 259 14.28 30.47 5.99
N ARG A 260 13.09 30.92 6.43
CA ARG A 260 12.57 32.27 6.13
C ARG A 260 13.22 33.38 6.97
N THR A 261 13.96 33.01 8.01
CA THR A 261 14.49 33.94 9.02
C THR A 261 16.00 34.08 8.96
N VAL A 262 16.72 32.98 8.73
CA VAL A 262 18.19 32.94 8.69
C VAL A 262 18.73 33.11 7.26
N HIS A 263 20.04 33.34 7.14
CA HIS A 263 20.65 33.71 5.85
C HIS A 263 21.07 32.51 4.98
N GLY A 264 21.28 31.32 5.56
CA GLY A 264 21.71 30.16 4.80
C GLY A 264 21.43 28.80 5.46
N PRO A 265 21.62 27.71 4.69
CA PRO A 265 21.29 26.35 5.12
C PRO A 265 21.93 25.88 6.41
N ALA A 266 23.21 26.22 6.67
CA ALA A 266 23.88 25.79 7.89
C ALA A 266 23.20 26.35 9.14
N GLN A 267 22.83 27.63 9.13
CA GLN A 267 22.14 28.29 10.24
C GLN A 267 20.71 27.75 10.41
N ALA A 268 20.03 27.42 9.31
CA ALA A 268 18.70 26.82 9.37
C ALA A 268 18.77 25.43 10.03
N LEU A 269 19.75 24.61 9.65
CA LEU A 269 19.99 23.29 10.27
C LEU A 269 20.54 23.37 11.70
N GLU A 270 21.22 24.46 12.08
CA GLU A 270 21.59 24.74 13.48
C GLU A 270 20.35 24.99 14.33
N VAL A 271 19.45 25.87 13.87
CA VAL A 271 18.17 26.14 14.55
C VAL A 271 17.34 24.86 14.65
N LEU A 272 17.28 24.08 13.56
CA LEU A 272 16.58 22.79 13.56
C LEU A 272 17.21 21.80 14.55
N GLY A 273 18.54 21.73 14.62
CA GLY A 273 19.26 20.88 15.57
C GLY A 273 19.03 21.26 17.03
N LEU A 274 18.90 22.56 17.33
CA LEU A 274 18.52 23.04 18.67
C LEU A 274 17.08 22.66 18.99
N TYR A 275 16.16 22.85 18.04
CA TYR A 275 14.75 22.48 18.20
C TYR A 275 14.57 20.97 18.40
N ALA A 276 15.30 20.14 17.64
CA ALA A 276 15.25 18.68 17.75
C ALA A 276 15.58 18.17 19.17
N ARG A 277 16.43 18.86 19.93
CA ARG A 277 16.72 18.50 21.34
C ARG A 277 15.51 18.65 22.27
N SER A 278 14.51 19.43 21.87
CA SER A 278 13.26 19.62 22.63
C SER A 278 12.12 18.69 22.18
N VAL A 279 12.34 17.89 21.14
CA VAL A 279 11.35 16.99 20.56
C VAL A 279 11.78 15.54 20.78
N GLU A 280 11.01 14.82 21.58
CA GLU A 280 11.21 13.38 21.77
C GLU A 280 11.12 12.64 20.44
N GLY A 281 12.08 11.77 20.15
CA GLY A 281 12.19 11.04 18.88
C GLY A 281 12.82 11.80 17.72
N ALA A 282 13.21 13.08 17.89
CA ALA A 282 13.86 13.86 16.82
C ALA A 282 15.38 13.76 16.78
N LEU A 283 16.00 13.20 17.83
CA LEU A 283 17.45 13.00 17.85
C LEU A 283 17.85 11.95 16.81
N ALA A 284 19.02 12.15 16.21
CA ALA A 284 19.56 11.37 15.10
C ALA A 284 18.77 11.42 13.78
N ALA A 285 17.71 12.24 13.69
CA ALA A 285 17.09 12.56 12.41
C ALA A 285 18.11 13.19 11.45
N THR A 286 18.00 12.88 10.17
CA THR A 286 18.89 13.39 9.13
C THR A 286 18.15 14.46 8.30
N ALA A 287 18.89 15.43 7.77
CA ALA A 287 18.31 16.44 6.88
C ALA A 287 19.38 17.07 6.00
N VAL A 288 19.04 17.38 4.76
CA VAL A 288 19.82 18.23 3.87
C VAL A 288 18.98 19.39 3.38
N GLN A 289 19.60 20.56 3.25
CA GLN A 289 18.97 21.72 2.63
C GLN A 289 19.90 22.35 1.60
N VAL A 290 19.33 22.67 0.44
CA VAL A 290 19.99 23.40 -0.64
C VAL A 290 19.21 24.69 -0.92
N LEU A 291 19.89 25.82 -0.81
CA LEU A 291 19.44 27.13 -1.25
C LEU A 291 19.91 27.33 -2.70
N VAL A 292 18.96 27.61 -3.58
CA VAL A 292 19.20 27.91 -5.00
C VAL A 292 19.11 29.42 -5.20
N ASP A 293 20.20 30.02 -5.69
CA ASP A 293 20.23 31.41 -6.16
C ASP A 293 20.17 31.45 -7.69
N CYS A 294 19.01 31.85 -8.20
CA CYS A 294 18.76 31.95 -9.63
C CYS A 294 19.48 33.13 -10.29
N HIS A 295 19.92 34.14 -9.54
CA HIS A 295 20.61 35.29 -10.11
C HIS A 295 22.11 35.04 -10.26
N SER A 296 22.74 34.48 -9.23
CA SER A 296 24.18 34.20 -9.22
C SER A 296 24.55 32.81 -9.74
N HIS A 297 23.57 31.97 -10.05
CA HIS A 297 23.73 30.56 -10.42
C HIS A 297 24.52 29.76 -9.37
N LEU A 298 24.19 29.97 -8.10
CA LEU A 298 24.83 29.30 -6.97
C LEU A 298 23.87 28.33 -6.28
N LEU A 299 24.42 27.18 -5.90
CA LEU A 299 23.84 26.26 -4.93
C LEU A 299 24.62 26.40 -3.64
N ILE A 300 23.91 26.71 -2.55
CA ILE A 300 24.49 26.78 -1.21
C ILE A 300 23.83 25.68 -0.40
N TYR A 301 24.59 24.84 0.30
CA TYR A 301 24.02 23.67 0.96
C TYR A 301 24.74 23.30 2.27
N SER A 302 24.01 22.56 3.10
CA SER A 302 24.49 21.96 4.34
C SER A 302 23.74 20.65 4.59
N SER A 303 24.41 19.63 5.11
CA SER A 303 23.83 18.31 5.41
C SER A 303 24.07 17.92 6.87
N ALA A 304 23.00 17.52 7.55
CA ALA A 304 23.00 16.92 8.87
C ALA A 304 22.80 15.41 8.74
N GLY A 305 23.89 14.69 8.44
CA GLY A 305 23.97 13.24 8.42
C GLY A 305 23.22 12.57 7.28
N HIS A 306 22.77 13.36 6.30
CA HIS A 306 21.93 12.90 5.20
C HIS A 306 22.79 12.55 3.97
N PRO A 307 22.35 11.60 3.11
CA PRO A 307 23.00 11.33 1.83
C PRO A 307 23.22 12.61 1.00
N PRO A 308 24.35 12.71 0.27
CA PRO A 308 24.67 13.91 -0.49
C PRO A 308 23.70 14.11 -1.66
N PRO A 309 23.14 15.31 -1.86
CA PRO A 309 22.41 15.64 -3.07
C PRO A 309 23.28 15.44 -4.31
N VAL A 310 22.65 15.14 -5.44
CA VAL A 310 23.35 14.97 -6.72
C VAL A 310 23.05 16.14 -7.64
N LEU A 311 24.09 16.73 -8.22
CA LEU A 311 23.98 17.67 -9.34
C LEU A 311 24.31 16.91 -10.63
N LEU A 312 23.29 16.69 -11.47
CA LEU A 312 23.42 16.10 -12.79
C LEU A 312 23.63 17.18 -13.84
N HIS A 313 24.74 17.11 -14.55
CA HIS A 313 25.05 18.00 -15.66
C HIS A 313 24.47 17.48 -16.99
N PRO A 314 24.19 18.36 -17.98
CA PRO A 314 23.70 17.97 -19.30
C PRO A 314 24.59 16.97 -20.07
N ASN A 315 25.87 16.91 -19.75
CA ASN A 315 26.84 15.96 -20.33
C ASN A 315 26.79 14.55 -19.68
N GLY A 316 25.94 14.35 -18.67
CA GLY A 316 25.81 13.09 -17.92
C GLY A 316 26.74 12.95 -16.72
N THR A 317 27.62 13.91 -16.45
CA THR A 317 28.45 13.87 -15.24
C THR A 317 27.62 14.22 -14.02
N CYS A 318 27.80 13.45 -12.94
CA CYS A 318 27.15 13.67 -11.65
C CYS A 318 28.17 14.19 -10.64
N GLU A 319 27.84 15.28 -9.93
CA GLU A 319 28.60 15.79 -8.79
C GLU A 319 27.81 15.50 -7.51
N LEU A 320 28.46 14.85 -6.52
CA LEU A 320 27.89 14.65 -5.19
C LEU A 320 28.21 15.88 -4.33
N LEU A 321 27.17 16.51 -3.78
CA LEU A 321 27.30 17.70 -2.93
C LEU A 321 27.63 17.32 -1.48
N ASP A 322 28.84 16.81 -1.24
CA ASP A 322 29.26 16.19 0.04
C ASP A 322 30.18 17.06 0.93
N GLN A 323 30.64 18.21 0.41
CA GLN A 323 31.60 19.12 1.07
C GLN A 323 31.09 19.85 2.33
N ALA A 324 29.82 19.67 2.70
CA ALA A 324 29.20 20.27 3.89
C ALA A 324 28.43 19.25 4.74
N THR A 325 28.95 18.03 4.79
CA THR A 325 28.39 16.94 5.60
C THR A 325 28.82 17.07 7.05
N ASP A 326 27.85 16.97 7.96
CA ASP A 326 28.03 16.99 9.41
C ASP A 326 27.18 15.87 10.05
N PRO A 327 27.38 15.45 11.31
CA PRO A 327 26.53 14.41 11.90
C PRO A 327 25.03 14.76 11.94
N PRO A 328 24.16 13.74 12.09
CA PRO A 328 22.71 13.90 12.24
C PRO A 328 22.31 14.90 13.33
N LEU A 329 21.05 15.33 13.31
CA LEU A 329 20.52 16.28 14.29
C LEU A 329 20.71 15.76 15.72
N GLY A 330 21.34 16.57 16.57
CA GLY A 330 21.63 16.19 17.96
C GLY A 330 22.77 15.18 18.14
N GLY A 331 23.48 14.77 17.08
CA GLY A 331 24.59 13.80 17.16
C GLY A 331 25.85 14.32 17.87
N ARG A 332 25.99 15.65 18.00
CA ARG A 332 27.10 16.27 18.74
C ARG A 332 26.70 16.54 20.21
N PRO A 333 27.53 16.16 21.20
CA PRO A 333 27.26 16.46 22.62
C PRO A 333 27.28 17.96 22.90
N GLU A 334 28.18 18.70 22.23
CA GLU A 334 28.31 20.16 22.33
C GLU A 334 27.91 20.83 21.00
N HIS A 335 27.48 22.09 21.08
CA HIS A 335 27.14 22.86 19.89
C HIS A 335 28.42 23.30 19.15
N VAL A 336 28.50 22.95 17.88
CA VAL A 336 29.54 23.39 16.94
C VAL A 336 28.82 23.94 15.71
N PRO A 337 29.27 25.08 15.13
CA PRO A 337 28.68 25.60 13.91
C PRO A 337 28.69 24.57 12.78
N ARG A 338 27.57 24.45 12.06
CA ARG A 338 27.46 23.50 10.94
C ARG A 338 28.21 24.03 9.72
N PRO A 339 28.89 23.16 8.95
CA PRO A 339 29.56 23.57 7.73
C PRO A 339 28.54 23.95 6.64
N GLN A 340 28.96 24.82 5.73
CA GLN A 340 28.22 25.20 4.54
C GLN A 340 29.17 25.19 3.35
N ALA A 341 28.72 24.66 2.23
CA ALA A 341 29.46 24.65 0.97
C ALA A 341 28.67 25.40 -0.11
N THR A 342 29.37 25.75 -1.18
CA THR A 342 28.81 26.47 -2.30
C THR A 342 29.41 25.93 -3.58
N THR A 343 28.55 25.65 -4.57
CA THR A 343 28.95 25.27 -5.92
C THR A 343 28.16 26.08 -6.95
N THR A 344 28.72 26.25 -8.14
CA THR A 344 28.04 26.91 -9.26
C THR A 344 27.29 25.88 -10.09
N TYR A 345 26.14 26.25 -10.65
CA TYR A 345 25.44 25.43 -11.65
C TYR A 345 25.35 26.15 -12.99
N THR A 346 25.12 25.38 -14.05
CA THR A 346 24.85 25.88 -15.40
C THR A 346 23.37 25.66 -15.72
N PRO A 347 22.70 26.60 -16.41
CA PRO A 347 21.35 26.37 -16.92
C PRO A 347 21.23 25.03 -17.67
N GLY A 348 20.29 24.18 -17.26
CA GLY A 348 20.09 22.82 -17.75
C GLY A 348 20.60 21.72 -16.81
N ASP A 349 21.40 22.08 -15.80
CA ASP A 349 21.74 21.18 -14.69
C ASP A 349 20.47 20.74 -13.94
N THR A 350 20.53 19.60 -13.26
CA THR A 350 19.42 19.07 -12.47
C THR A 350 19.90 18.68 -11.09
N LEU A 351 19.28 19.24 -10.06
CA LEU A 351 19.58 18.96 -8.67
C LEU A 351 18.60 17.89 -8.14
N ILE A 352 19.12 16.87 -7.49
CA ILE A 352 18.34 15.76 -6.91
C ILE A 352 18.65 15.65 -5.42
N LEU A 353 17.63 15.77 -4.58
CA LEU A 353 17.66 15.46 -3.15
C LEU A 353 16.83 14.21 -2.92
N TYR A 354 17.27 13.33 -2.04
CA TYR A 354 16.63 12.03 -1.81
C TYR A 354 16.96 11.49 -0.43
N THR A 355 16.05 10.71 0.15
CA THR A 355 16.29 9.92 1.36
C THR A 355 17.02 8.61 1.04
N ASP A 356 17.60 8.00 2.06
CA ASP A 356 18.40 6.77 1.93
C ASP A 356 17.60 5.60 1.36
N GLY A 357 16.29 5.53 1.53
CA GLY A 357 15.45 4.50 0.90
C GLY A 357 15.52 4.45 -0.64
N LEU A 358 16.03 5.51 -1.30
CA LEU A 358 16.29 5.49 -2.74
C LEU A 358 17.53 4.66 -3.10
N ILE A 359 18.54 4.61 -2.21
CA ILE A 359 19.86 4.01 -2.48
C ILE A 359 20.15 2.77 -1.63
N GLU A 360 19.61 2.70 -0.42
CA GLU A 360 19.91 1.68 0.57
C GLU A 360 19.17 0.38 0.27
N ARG A 361 19.92 -0.72 0.31
CA ARG A 361 19.39 -2.08 0.17
C ARG A 361 20.03 -2.96 1.22
N ARG A 362 19.25 -3.91 1.76
CA ARG A 362 19.73 -4.83 2.81
C ARG A 362 20.91 -5.67 2.31
N GLY A 363 22.03 -5.60 3.04
CA GLY A 363 23.23 -6.37 2.73
C GLY A 363 24.10 -5.76 1.63
N GLU A 364 23.79 -4.55 1.18
CA GLU A 364 24.58 -3.78 0.22
C GLU A 364 25.26 -2.59 0.92
N ASP A 365 26.44 -2.21 0.44
CA ASP A 365 27.14 -1.01 0.90
C ASP A 365 26.55 0.26 0.27
N ILE A 366 26.47 1.34 1.05
CA ILE A 366 25.82 2.60 0.63
C ILE A 366 26.45 3.19 -0.64
N TYR A 367 27.77 3.04 -0.82
CA TYR A 367 28.47 3.52 -2.02
C TYR A 367 28.07 2.76 -3.29
N THR A 368 27.65 1.51 -3.15
CA THR A 368 27.13 0.73 -4.29
C THR A 368 25.77 1.29 -4.72
N GLY A 369 24.91 1.63 -3.75
CA GLY A 369 23.65 2.33 -3.99
C GLY A 369 23.84 3.69 -4.67
N LEU A 370 24.81 4.49 -4.18
CA LEU A 370 25.16 5.78 -4.78
C LEU A 370 25.67 5.64 -6.22
N THR A 371 26.56 4.67 -6.48
CA THR A 371 27.10 4.40 -7.82
C THR A 371 25.97 4.04 -8.78
N ARG A 372 25.05 3.16 -8.35
CA ARG A 372 23.87 2.78 -9.14
C ARG A 372 22.96 3.98 -9.43
N LEU A 373 22.76 4.86 -8.45
CA LEU A 373 22.01 6.11 -8.64
C LEU A 373 22.68 7.00 -9.70
N THR A 374 23.99 7.25 -9.59
CA THR A 374 24.71 8.11 -10.54
C THR A 374 24.79 7.51 -11.94
N ASP A 375 24.97 6.19 -12.06
CA ASP A 375 24.94 5.48 -13.34
C ASP A 375 23.57 5.59 -14.01
N THR A 376 22.48 5.48 -13.24
CA THR A 376 21.11 5.63 -13.75
C THR A 376 20.85 7.07 -14.19
N LEU A 377 21.25 8.06 -13.38
CA LEU A 377 21.13 9.49 -13.71
C LEU A 377 21.84 9.84 -15.02
N ALA A 378 23.04 9.30 -15.24
CA ALA A 378 23.81 9.54 -16.47
C ALA A 378 23.08 9.09 -17.74
N THR A 379 22.18 8.11 -17.65
CA THR A 379 21.36 7.64 -18.78
C THR A 379 20.08 8.46 -19.00
N CYS A 380 19.70 9.31 -18.04
CA CYS A 380 18.45 10.09 -18.06
C CYS A 380 18.66 11.57 -18.42
N THR A 381 19.79 11.90 -19.05
CA THR A 381 20.13 13.28 -19.43
C THR A 381 19.09 13.88 -20.38
N GLY A 382 18.79 15.18 -20.19
CA GLY A 382 17.86 15.91 -21.04
C GLY A 382 16.37 15.75 -20.69
N PHE A 383 16.00 14.86 -19.77
CA PHE A 383 14.63 14.76 -19.28
C PHE A 383 14.24 15.98 -18.44
N GLY A 384 12.97 16.36 -18.51
CA GLY A 384 12.37 17.30 -17.55
C GLY A 384 12.21 16.66 -16.18
N ALA A 385 12.03 17.48 -15.13
CA ALA A 385 12.04 17.02 -13.73
C ALA A 385 11.10 15.83 -13.46
N GLU A 386 9.86 15.89 -13.95
CA GLU A 386 8.86 14.82 -13.78
C GLU A 386 9.29 13.49 -14.43
N HIS A 387 9.74 13.54 -15.69
CA HIS A 387 10.15 12.34 -16.42
C HIS A 387 11.44 11.75 -15.84
N LEU A 388 12.35 12.59 -15.36
CA LEU A 388 13.56 12.14 -14.69
C LEU A 388 13.24 11.43 -13.38
N ALA A 389 12.33 11.97 -12.57
CA ALA A 389 11.89 11.35 -11.33
C ALA A 389 11.27 9.96 -11.57
N ASP A 390 10.41 9.81 -12.57
CA ASP A 390 9.81 8.50 -12.91
C ASP A 390 10.85 7.53 -13.48
N ALA A 391 11.75 8.02 -14.34
CA ALA A 391 12.82 7.21 -14.92
C ALA A 391 13.79 6.68 -13.84
N LEU A 392 14.08 7.46 -12.81
CA LEU A 392 14.90 7.02 -11.68
C LEU A 392 14.24 5.90 -10.89
N LEU A 393 12.98 6.04 -10.52
CA LEU A 393 12.25 4.99 -9.80
C LEU A 393 12.17 3.70 -10.62
N ALA A 394 11.99 3.82 -11.93
CA ALA A 394 11.99 2.68 -12.85
C ALA A 394 13.38 2.03 -12.96
N GLY A 395 14.44 2.82 -13.17
CA GLY A 395 15.81 2.33 -13.33
C GLY A 395 16.40 1.71 -12.07
N LEU A 396 15.87 2.07 -10.90
CA LEU A 396 16.27 1.50 -9.60
C LEU A 396 15.39 0.31 -9.15
N ASP A 397 14.47 -0.15 -9.99
CA ASP A 397 13.52 -1.24 -9.71
C ASP A 397 12.58 -0.97 -8.50
N LEU A 398 12.25 0.31 -8.25
CA LEU A 398 11.46 0.73 -7.09
C LEU A 398 9.95 0.88 -7.39
N THR A 399 9.53 0.63 -8.63
CA THR A 399 8.13 0.75 -9.06
C THR A 399 7.19 -0.28 -8.40
N SER A 400 7.74 -1.40 -7.95
CA SER A 400 6.97 -2.48 -7.29
C SER A 400 6.91 -2.34 -5.76
N GLY A 401 7.50 -1.26 -5.21
CA GLY A 401 7.59 -0.99 -3.78
C GLY A 401 9.03 -0.98 -3.28
N ALA A 402 9.28 -0.11 -2.30
CA ALA A 402 10.58 0.02 -1.63
C ALA A 402 10.57 -0.70 -0.27
N SER A 403 11.76 -1.10 0.19
CA SER A 403 11.95 -1.67 1.53
C SER A 403 11.98 -0.62 2.63
N ASP A 404 12.28 0.62 2.27
CA ASP A 404 12.27 1.79 3.14
C ASP A 404 11.48 2.93 2.49
N ASP A 405 11.23 3.98 3.26
CA ASP A 405 10.53 5.17 2.81
C ASP A 405 11.40 5.98 1.83
N ILE A 406 10.76 6.61 0.85
CA ILE A 406 11.44 7.42 -0.16
C ILE A 406 10.77 8.78 -0.23
N ALA A 407 11.54 9.84 0.00
CA ALA A 407 11.25 11.17 -0.50
C ALA A 407 12.33 11.59 -1.48
N MET A 408 11.93 12.03 -2.67
CA MET A 408 12.82 12.51 -3.72
C MET A 408 12.30 13.83 -4.27
N VAL A 409 13.18 14.83 -4.36
CA VAL A 409 12.94 16.14 -4.97
C VAL A 409 13.90 16.33 -6.13
N VAL A 410 13.37 16.53 -7.32
CA VAL A 410 14.12 16.81 -8.55
C VAL A 410 13.86 18.25 -8.95
N VAL A 411 14.92 19.04 -9.13
CA VAL A 411 14.87 20.45 -9.50
C VAL A 411 15.65 20.65 -10.79
N ARG A 412 14.96 21.02 -11.87
CA ARG A 412 15.59 21.44 -13.11
C ARG A 412 16.06 22.89 -12.96
N LEU A 413 17.37 23.10 -13.05
CA LEU A 413 18.00 24.40 -12.88
C LEU A 413 18.11 25.08 -14.25
N ASP A 414 16.98 25.50 -14.81
CA ASP A 414 16.98 26.27 -16.06
C ASP A 414 17.25 27.76 -15.77
N ALA A 415 17.46 28.54 -16.83
CA ALA A 415 17.51 30.01 -16.74
C ALA A 415 16.11 30.49 -16.34
N MET A 416 15.81 30.40 -15.05
CA MET A 416 14.49 30.66 -14.48
C MET A 416 14.15 32.12 -14.73
N THR A 417 13.45 32.40 -15.82
CA THR A 417 12.82 33.69 -16.08
C THR A 417 11.69 33.87 -15.07
N ARG A 418 12.01 34.40 -13.90
CA ARG A 418 11.00 34.83 -12.92
C ARG A 418 10.70 36.31 -13.10
N PRO A 419 9.43 36.72 -13.10
CA PRO A 419 9.07 38.13 -12.97
C PRO A 419 9.48 38.64 -11.57
N PRO A 420 9.78 39.94 -11.45
CA PRO A 420 10.30 40.57 -10.22
C PRO A 420 9.34 40.54 -9.04
#